data_AF-A0A2J7TFS8-F1
#
_entry.id   AF-A0A2J7TFS8-F1
#
_cell.length_a   1.000
_cell.length_b   1.000
_cell.length_c   1.000
_cell.angle_alpha   90.00
_cell.angle_beta   90.00
_cell.angle_gamma   90.00
#
_symmetry.space_group_name_H-M   'P 1'
#
loop_
_entity.id
_entity.type
_entity.pdbx_description
1 polymer ?
#
loop_
_entity_poly.entity_id
_entity_poly.type
_entity_poly.pdbx_seq_one_letter_code
_entity_poly.pdbx_strand_id
1 'polypeptide(L)'
;MSYALDLKECEREPIATPSSIQPYGALLVLDQKGKLIVQAAGDTERLLGIKNSVLGKSVADVLGISVADLLTQADDTLLGKPAYLCDLG
;
A
#
# COMPACT_ATOMS: atom_id res chain seq x y z
N MET A 1 5.46 -5.06 37.19
CA MET A 1 5.13 -6.08 36.17
C MET A 1 6.16 -5.96 35.06
N SER A 2 7.16 -6.83 35.05
CA SER A 2 8.22 -6.83 34.04
C SER A 2 7.70 -7.61 32.83
N TYR A 3 7.41 -6.91 31.74
CA TYR A 3 7.10 -7.53 30.46
C TYR A 3 8.43 -8.00 29.87
N ALA A 4 8.95 -9.12 30.36
CA ALA A 4 10.03 -9.80 29.67
C ALA A 4 9.44 -10.23 28.33
N LEU A 5 9.82 -9.56 27.24
CA LEU A 5 9.52 -10.05 25.90
C LEU A 5 9.96 -11.51 25.84
N ASP A 6 9.00 -12.40 25.64
CA ASP A 6 9.29 -13.82 25.46
C ASP A 6 9.99 -13.97 24.11
N LEU A 7 11.32 -14.06 24.16
CA LEU A 7 12.18 -14.15 22.97
C LEU A 7 11.79 -15.34 22.07
N LYS A 8 11.13 -16.38 22.62
CA LYS A 8 10.62 -17.51 21.84
C LYS A 8 9.37 -17.17 21.03
N GLU A 9 8.58 -16.20 21.48
CA GLU A 9 7.44 -15.69 20.73
C GLU A 9 7.91 -14.73 19.63
N CYS A 10 8.94 -13.92 19.89
CA CYS A 10 9.57 -13.07 18.86
C CYS A 10 10.18 -13.86 17.71
N GLU A 11 10.74 -15.06 17.98
CA GLU A 11 11.30 -15.94 16.94
C GLU A 11 10.23 -16.50 15.99
N ARG A 12 9.00 -16.64 16.49
CA ARG A 12 7.87 -17.25 15.76
C ARG A 12 6.94 -16.23 15.12
N GLU A 13 7.12 -14.94 15.39
CA GLU A 13 6.28 -13.91 14.83
C GLU A 13 6.49 -13.79 13.31
N PRO A 14 5.42 -13.84 12.49
CA PRO A 14 5.51 -13.70 11.05
C PRO A 14 5.70 -12.24 10.63
N ILE A 15 6.84 -11.65 11.02
CA ILE A 15 7.21 -10.26 10.72
C ILE A 15 7.39 -9.99 9.22
N ALA A 16 7.56 -11.04 8.40
CA ALA A 16 7.68 -10.95 6.95
C ALA A 16 6.33 -10.72 6.24
N THR A 17 5.21 -10.96 6.91
CA THR A 17 3.85 -10.76 6.36
C THR A 17 2.96 -10.07 7.39
N PRO A 18 3.30 -8.83 7.80
CA PRO A 18 2.49 -8.10 8.75
C PRO A 18 1.12 -7.82 8.12
N SER A 19 0.05 -8.00 8.89
CA SER A 19 -1.32 -7.67 8.45
C SER A 19 -1.62 -6.16 8.55
N SER A 20 -0.59 -5.32 8.64
CA SER A 20 -0.73 -3.88 8.83
C SER A 20 0.43 -3.13 8.20
N ILE A 21 0.21 -1.85 7.90
CA ILE A 21 1.21 -0.92 7.37
C ILE A 21 1.41 0.23 8.38
N GLN A 22 2.48 1.02 8.19
CA GLN A 22 2.68 2.25 8.96
C GLN A 22 1.54 3.27 8.68
N PRO A 23 1.11 4.07 9.67
CA PRO A 23 -0.11 4.88 9.57
C PRO A 23 0.02 6.13 8.68
N TYR A 24 1.23 6.43 8.22
CA TYR A 24 1.54 7.67 7.50
C TYR A 24 1.31 7.57 5.99
N GLY A 25 1.14 6.36 5.46
CA GLY A 25 0.91 6.12 4.03
C GLY A 25 -0.32 5.27 3.77
N ALA A 26 -0.64 5.12 2.48
CA ALA A 26 -1.59 4.15 1.98
C ALA A 26 -0.87 3.20 1.02
N LEU A 27 -1.25 1.92 1.05
CA LEU A 27 -0.77 0.90 0.11
C LEU A 27 -1.93 0.45 -0.75
N LEU A 28 -1.78 0.52 -2.07
CA LEU A 28 -2.72 0.00 -3.05
C LEU A 28 -2.07 -1.16 -3.80
N VAL A 29 -2.71 -2.32 -3.79
CA VAL A 29 -2.25 -3.49 -4.53
C VAL A 29 -3.11 -3.65 -5.76
N LEU A 30 -2.47 -3.77 -6.92
CA LEU A 30 -3.15 -3.95 -8.20
C LEU A 30 -3.20 -5.43 -8.60
N ASP A 31 -4.18 -5.80 -9.42
CA ASP A 31 -4.17 -7.10 -10.09
C ASP A 31 -2.93 -7.24 -11.00
N GLN A 32 -2.65 -8.47 -11.45
CA GLN A 32 -1.47 -8.74 -12.29
C GLN A 32 -1.46 -7.95 -13.60
N LYS A 33 -2.61 -7.44 -14.04
CA LYS A 33 -2.75 -6.63 -15.25
C LYS A 33 -2.64 -5.12 -14.97
N GLY A 34 -2.47 -4.70 -13.71
CA GLY A 34 -2.40 -3.30 -13.30
C GLY A 34 -3.71 -2.52 -13.52
N LYS A 35 -4.84 -3.21 -13.64
CA LYS A 35 -6.13 -2.65 -14.02
C LYS A 35 -6.96 -2.25 -12.82
N LEU A 36 -7.01 -3.10 -11.80
CA LEU A 36 -7.93 -2.94 -10.67
C LEU A 36 -7.19 -3.03 -9.34
N ILE A 37 -7.62 -2.23 -8.37
CA ILE A 37 -7.14 -2.31 -6.99
C ILE A 37 -7.79 -3.53 -6.32
N VAL A 38 -6.99 -4.51 -5.94
CA VAL A 38 -7.43 -5.77 -5.32
C VAL A 38 -7.28 -5.77 -3.81
N GLN A 39 -6.35 -4.95 -3.27
CA GLN A 39 -6.20 -4.73 -1.84
C GLN A 39 -5.83 -3.27 -1.57
N ALA A 40 -6.21 -2.78 -0.39
CA ALA A 40 -5.84 -1.47 0.09
C ALA A 40 -5.56 -1.54 1.60
N ALA A 41 -4.57 -0.77 2.05
CA ALA A 41 -4.26 -0.61 3.46
C ALA A 41 -3.94 0.87 3.76
N GLY A 42 -4.18 1.28 5.00
CA GLY A 42 -4.05 2.67 5.43
C GLY A 42 -5.33 3.49 5.26
N ASP A 43 -5.26 4.77 5.59
CA ASP A 43 -6.39 5.69 5.59
C ASP A 43 -6.54 6.38 4.22
N THR A 44 -7.17 5.70 3.26
CA THR A 44 -7.36 6.22 1.90
C THR A 44 -8.28 7.44 1.86
N GLU A 45 -9.17 7.62 2.83
CA GLU A 45 -10.04 8.81 2.88
C GLU A 45 -9.21 10.04 3.24
N ARG A 46 -8.42 9.98 4.32
CA ARG A 46 -7.56 11.09 4.75
C ARG A 46 -6.46 11.39 3.75
N LEU A 47 -5.85 10.35 3.17
CA LEU A 47 -4.66 10.50 2.33
C LEU A 47 -4.98 10.80 0.86
N LEU A 48 -6.07 10.22 0.32
CA LEU A 48 -6.43 10.35 -1.10
C LEU A 48 -7.73 11.14 -1.30
N GLY A 49 -8.44 11.51 -0.23
CA GLY A 49 -9.74 12.20 -0.32
C GLY A 49 -10.90 11.29 -0.75
N ILE A 50 -10.72 9.97 -0.75
CA ILE A 50 -11.68 9.02 -1.31
C ILE A 50 -12.50 8.38 -0.20
N LYS A 51 -13.76 8.82 -0.08
CA LYS A 51 -14.70 8.32 0.95
C LYS A 51 -15.25 6.92 0.66
N ASN A 52 -15.31 6.56 -0.61
CA ASN A 52 -15.82 5.26 -1.04
C ASN A 52 -14.68 4.26 -1.17
N SER A 53 -14.96 2.97 -0.98
CA SER A 53 -13.95 1.92 -1.17
C SER A 53 -13.20 2.08 -2.50
N VAL A 54 -11.88 1.96 -2.44
CA VAL A 54 -10.99 1.96 -3.62
C VAL A 54 -10.94 0.58 -4.28
N LEU A 55 -11.39 -0.47 -3.58
CA LEU A 55 -11.35 -1.85 -4.08
C LEU A 55 -12.22 -2.02 -5.32
N GLY A 56 -11.71 -2.74 -6.31
CA GLY A 56 -12.38 -3.00 -7.58
C GLY A 56 -12.42 -1.81 -8.54
N LYS A 57 -11.83 -0.66 -8.19
CA LYS A 57 -11.69 0.49 -9.08
C LYS A 57 -10.34 0.48 -9.78
N SER A 58 -10.25 1.20 -10.90
CA SER A 58 -8.96 1.45 -11.53
C SER A 58 -8.19 2.56 -10.82
N VAL A 59 -6.86 2.57 -11.01
CA VAL A 59 -6.02 3.67 -10.49
C VAL A 59 -6.41 5.01 -11.10
N ALA A 60 -6.81 5.04 -12.37
CA ALA A 60 -7.27 6.25 -13.02
C ALA A 60 -8.56 6.80 -12.39
N ASP A 61 -9.50 5.94 -11.99
CA ASP A 61 -10.74 6.38 -11.31
C ASP A 61 -10.48 6.94 -9.90
N VAL A 62 -9.39 6.49 -9.28
CA VAL A 62 -9.04 6.80 -7.89
C VAL A 62 -8.11 8.01 -7.81
N LEU A 63 -7.07 8.05 -8.63
CA LEU A 63 -6.01 9.06 -8.60
C LEU A 63 -6.08 10.05 -9.77
N GLY A 64 -6.94 9.83 -10.76
CA GLY A 64 -7.05 10.69 -11.95
C GLY A 64 -5.89 10.54 -12.95
N ILE A 65 -5.02 9.54 -12.75
CA ILE A 65 -3.81 9.30 -13.55
C ILE A 65 -3.68 7.81 -13.87
N SER A 66 -3.14 7.49 -15.05
CA SER A 66 -2.93 6.10 -15.43
C SER A 66 -1.73 5.49 -14.69
N VAL A 67 -1.71 4.16 -14.56
CA VAL A 67 -0.56 3.44 -13.96
C VAL A 67 0.72 3.70 -14.77
N ALA A 68 0.64 3.77 -16.09
CA ALA A 68 1.81 4.02 -16.93
C ALA A 68 2.42 5.41 -16.68
N ASP A 69 1.57 6.42 -16.54
CA ASP A 69 2.01 7.80 -16.26
C ASP A 69 2.59 7.89 -14.83
N LEU A 70 1.97 7.21 -13.87
CA LEU A 70 2.47 7.10 -12.50
C LEU A 70 3.87 6.49 -12.43
N LEU A 71 4.11 5.42 -13.18
CA LEU A 71 5.43 4.76 -13.20
C LEU A 71 6.49 5.60 -13.89
N THR A 72 6.09 6.35 -14.91
CA THR A 72 6.98 7.32 -15.55
C THR A 72 7.39 8.43 -14.56
N GLN A 73 6.46 8.89 -13.72
CA GLN A 73 6.76 9.90 -12.69
C GLN A 73 7.60 9.36 -11.54
N ALA A 74 7.41 8.09 -11.18
CA ALA A 74 8.18 7.45 -10.12
C ALA A 74 9.59 7.02 -10.55
N ASP A 75 9.95 7.18 -11.83
CA ASP A 75 11.16 6.62 -12.45
C ASP A 75 11.35 5.13 -12.11
N ASP A 76 10.23 4.39 -12.12
CA ASP A 76 10.17 3.02 -11.61
C ASP A 76 9.47 2.09 -12.60
N THR A 77 9.79 0.81 -12.51
CA THR A 77 9.09 -0.28 -13.20
C THR A 77 8.59 -1.24 -12.12
N LEU A 78 7.30 -1.60 -12.11
CA LEU A 78 6.65 -2.52 -11.14
C LEU A 78 7.18 -3.97 -11.18
N LEU A 79 8.43 -4.20 -11.56
CA LEU A 79 9.10 -5.49 -11.63
C LEU A 79 9.36 -6.02 -10.21
N GLY A 80 8.29 -6.50 -9.57
CA GLY A 80 8.33 -7.21 -8.29
C GLY A 80 8.63 -6.35 -7.07
N LYS A 81 8.53 -5.02 -7.19
CA LYS A 81 8.78 -4.06 -6.10
C LYS A 81 7.64 -3.04 -6.00
N PRO A 82 7.34 -2.54 -4.79
CA PRO A 82 6.41 -1.44 -4.62
C PRO A 82 7.02 -0.15 -5.17
N ALA A 83 6.27 0.58 -5.99
CA ALA A 83 6.63 1.93 -6.42
C ALA A 83 6.16 2.95 -5.37
N TYR A 84 7.05 3.85 -4.96
CA TYR A 84 6.73 4.95 -4.06
C TYR A 84 6.40 6.19 -4.88
N LEU A 85 5.15 6.63 -4.80
CA LEU A 85 4.61 7.66 -5.70
C LEU A 85 4.82 9.08 -5.19
N CYS A 86 4.81 9.27 -3.87
CA CYS A 86 5.02 10.56 -3.24
C CYS A 86 5.38 10.39 -1.76
N ASP A 87 6.02 11.41 -1.20
CA ASP A 87 6.14 11.60 0.24
C ASP A 87 5.07 12.59 0.71
N LEU A 88 4.41 12.28 1.83
CA LEU A 88 3.53 13.20 2.53
C LEU A 88 4.42 13.94 3.54
N GLY A 89 5.05 15.02 3.07
CA GLY A 89 5.93 15.86 3.89
C GLY A 89 5.32 16.27 5.22
#